data_AF-A0A6G1E1Q0-F1
#
_entry.id   AF-A0A6G1E1Q0-F1
#
_cell.length_a   1.000
_cell.length_b   1.000
_cell.length_c   1.000
_cell.angle_alpha   90.00
_cell.angle_beta   90.00
_cell.angle_gamma   90.00
#
_symmetry.space_group_name_H-M   'P 1'
#
loop_
_entity.id
_entity.type
_entity.pdbx_description
1 polymer ?
#
loop_
_entity_poly.entity_id
_entity_poly.type
_entity_poly.pdbx_seq_one_letter_code
_entity_poly.pdbx_strand_id
1 'polypeptide(L)'
;MNMAAFSAVCERDLRPYMVRSPDSLCHQVFGMQPSIATLPLLLLLLFFSLPAPSLAWGVHGHLIVCQIAQGRLSVAAAAAVRGLLPSYAGGNLSSLCSWADDVKFRYPWSAPLHYIDTPDRLCNYTYDRDCRDEDGIKGRCVAGAITNYTSQLLTYDGTSPSTQYNLTQALLFLSHFMGDIHQPLHVGFTSDKGGNTIDVHWYTRKTVLHHVWDDNIIETAEDDYYGEGVAEFVDALTQNITGEWSQRVPGWEQCSKNQTTCPDTYATESITAACDWAYKDVTEDSVLEDAYFASRLPVVNLRLAQGGVRLAATLNRIFS
;
A
#
# COMPACT_ATOMS: atom_id res chain seq x y z
N MET A 1 -45.02 46.26 15.54
CA MET A 1 -45.39 47.37 16.43
C MET A 1 -46.41 46.88 17.44
N ASN A 2 -46.16 47.23 18.69
CA ASN A 2 -47.00 47.12 19.90
C ASN A 2 -47.07 45.78 20.67
N MET A 3 -46.29 45.81 21.76
CA MET A 3 -46.33 45.06 23.02
C MET A 3 -47.66 45.17 23.77
N ALA A 4 -47.93 44.20 24.66
CA ALA A 4 -48.09 44.36 26.12
C ALA A 4 -48.88 43.14 26.67
N ALA A 5 -48.42 42.29 27.59
CA ALA A 5 -47.77 42.43 28.91
C ALA A 5 -48.77 42.30 30.09
N PHE A 6 -48.49 41.29 30.94
CA PHE A 6 -48.66 41.18 32.42
C PHE A 6 -50.07 41.34 33.05
N SER A 7 -50.42 40.85 34.25
CA SER A 7 -50.01 39.84 35.26
C SER A 7 -50.90 40.10 36.51
N ALA A 8 -50.91 39.18 37.50
CA ALA A 8 -51.40 39.27 38.91
C ALA A 8 -52.71 38.50 39.23
N VAL A 9 -53.00 37.89 40.40
CA VAL A 9 -52.32 37.31 41.60
C VAL A 9 -53.45 37.05 42.65
N CYS A 10 -53.38 35.95 43.43
CA CYS A 10 -54.01 35.63 44.75
C CYS A 10 -55.55 35.80 44.97
N GLU A 11 -56.28 35.18 45.92
CA GLU A 11 -56.08 34.17 46.98
C GLU A 11 -57.47 33.65 47.43
N ARG A 12 -57.48 32.41 47.97
CA ARG A 12 -58.35 31.77 49.00
C ARG A 12 -59.82 32.19 49.22
N ASP A 13 -60.68 31.16 49.33
CA ASP A 13 -61.78 31.18 50.30
C ASP A 13 -62.16 29.78 50.85
N LEU A 14 -62.76 29.76 52.04
CA LEU A 14 -62.84 28.67 53.02
C LEU A 14 -64.22 27.97 53.14
N ARG A 15 -64.18 26.63 53.42
CA ARG A 15 -65.08 25.81 54.31
C ARG A 15 -66.53 25.44 53.85
N PRO A 16 -67.28 24.50 54.52
CA PRO A 16 -66.93 23.34 55.40
C PRO A 16 -67.85 22.05 55.37
N TYR A 17 -67.47 21.02 56.18
CA TYR A 17 -68.23 19.85 56.77
C TYR A 17 -68.61 18.64 55.87
N MET A 18 -68.62 17.34 56.23
CA MET A 18 -68.59 16.52 57.49
C MET A 18 -68.12 15.06 57.11
N VAL A 19 -67.13 14.40 57.75
CA VAL A 19 -67.14 13.39 58.87
C VAL A 19 -67.22 11.86 58.51
N ARG A 20 -66.17 11.11 58.96
CA ARG A 20 -66.01 9.67 59.40
C ARG A 20 -65.83 8.47 58.41
N SER A 21 -64.57 8.02 58.21
CA SER A 21 -63.81 6.85 58.82
C SER A 21 -64.48 5.46 59.05
N PRO A 22 -63.73 4.33 59.26
CA PRO A 22 -62.45 3.78 58.72
C PRO A 22 -62.53 2.27 58.31
N ASP A 23 -61.53 1.69 57.60
CA ASP A 23 -60.59 0.60 58.02
C ASP A 23 -60.51 -0.37 56.80
N SER A 24 -59.45 -1.07 56.39
CA SER A 24 -58.05 -1.25 56.80
C SER A 24 -57.34 -2.14 55.76
N LEU A 25 -56.12 -1.74 55.35
CA LEU A 25 -54.90 -2.52 55.06
C LEU A 25 -54.97 -3.92 54.37
N CYS A 26 -54.30 -4.08 53.21
CA CYS A 26 -52.90 -4.57 53.10
C CYS A 26 -52.60 -5.40 51.82
N HIS A 27 -51.35 -5.27 51.37
CA HIS A 27 -50.58 -6.10 50.40
C HIS A 27 -50.90 -6.03 48.89
N GLN A 28 -50.10 -5.21 48.20
CA GLN A 28 -49.84 -5.34 46.76
C GLN A 28 -48.91 -6.53 46.50
N VAL A 29 -49.40 -7.51 45.73
CA VAL A 29 -48.60 -8.53 45.05
C VAL A 29 -48.48 -8.08 43.59
N PHE A 30 -47.32 -7.59 43.18
CA PHE A 30 -47.04 -7.33 41.77
C PHE A 30 -46.72 -8.65 41.07
N GLY A 31 -47.66 -9.12 40.26
CA GLY A 31 -47.47 -10.22 39.34
C GLY A 31 -46.56 -9.82 38.17
N MET A 32 -45.64 -10.72 37.85
CA MET A 32 -44.74 -10.68 36.70
C MET A 32 -45.50 -10.56 35.37
N GLN A 33 -45.07 -9.64 34.49
CA GLN A 33 -45.35 -9.70 33.05
C GLN A 33 -44.11 -10.30 32.33
N PRO A 34 -44.29 -11.17 31.33
CA PRO A 34 -43.18 -11.72 30.56
C PRO A 34 -42.90 -10.95 29.26
N SER A 35 -41.64 -11.04 28.84
CA SER A 35 -41.15 -11.00 27.46
C SER A 35 -41.10 -9.65 26.73
N ILE A 36 -40.03 -8.89 26.98
CA ILE A 36 -39.45 -7.99 25.97
C ILE A 36 -38.37 -8.79 25.23
N ALA A 37 -38.57 -8.94 23.91
CA ALA A 37 -37.65 -9.59 23.00
C ALA A 37 -36.28 -8.88 23.01
N THR A 38 -35.27 -9.50 23.63
CA THR A 38 -33.86 -9.14 23.44
C THR A 38 -33.31 -9.97 22.29
N LEU A 39 -33.18 -9.37 21.12
CA LEU A 39 -32.24 -9.62 20.00
C LEU A 39 -32.87 -8.96 18.75
N PRO A 40 -32.24 -7.96 18.11
CA PRO A 40 -30.94 -8.18 17.47
C PRO A 40 -30.05 -6.92 17.50
N LEU A 41 -29.16 -6.80 18.50
CA LEU A 41 -28.07 -5.80 18.46
C LEU A 41 -26.68 -6.44 18.34
N LEU A 42 -26.61 -7.77 18.16
CA LEU A 42 -25.35 -8.49 18.03
C LEU A 42 -24.92 -8.77 16.58
N LEU A 43 -25.72 -8.40 15.58
CA LEU A 43 -25.40 -8.64 14.17
C LEU A 43 -24.79 -7.44 13.44
N LEU A 44 -24.62 -6.28 14.10
CA LEU A 44 -24.07 -5.07 13.47
C LEU A 44 -22.59 -4.79 13.81
N LEU A 45 -21.95 -5.62 14.63
CA LEU A 45 -20.55 -5.43 15.07
C LEU A 45 -19.54 -6.34 14.38
N LEU A 46 -19.96 -7.11 13.36
CA LEU A 46 -19.11 -8.06 12.64
C LEU A 46 -18.60 -7.53 11.29
N PHE A 47 -18.55 -6.21 11.11
CA PHE A 47 -18.22 -5.57 9.83
C PHE A 47 -16.97 -4.67 9.83
N PHE A 48 -16.07 -4.79 10.81
CA PHE A 48 -14.79 -4.06 10.79
C PHE A 48 -13.64 -4.91 11.30
N SER A 49 -13.20 -5.82 10.44
CA SER A 49 -11.80 -6.28 10.40
C SER A 49 -11.61 -7.05 9.08
N LEU A 50 -11.83 -6.35 7.97
CA LEU A 50 -11.15 -6.74 6.73
C LEU A 50 -9.69 -6.35 6.94
N PRO A 51 -8.71 -7.25 6.76
CA PRO A 51 -7.32 -6.85 6.70
C PRO A 51 -7.19 -5.79 5.60
N ALA A 52 -6.48 -4.69 5.88
CA ALA A 52 -6.11 -3.76 4.83
C ALA A 52 -5.42 -4.60 3.75
N PRO A 53 -5.82 -4.47 2.47
CA PRO A 53 -5.08 -5.14 1.42
C PRO A 53 -3.63 -4.70 1.53
N SER A 54 -2.69 -5.65 1.48
CA SER A 54 -1.29 -5.35 1.21
C SER A 54 -1.27 -4.68 -0.16
N LEU A 55 -1.32 -3.35 -0.15
CA LEU A 55 -0.94 -2.54 -1.29
C LEU A 55 0.56 -2.73 -1.45
N ALA A 56 1.05 -2.53 -2.66
CA ALA A 56 2.48 -2.51 -2.83
C ALA A 56 3.11 -1.28 -2.18
N TRP A 57 4.22 -0.75 -2.70
CA TRP A 57 4.49 0.65 -2.36
C TRP A 57 3.19 1.44 -2.46
N GLY A 58 3.02 2.41 -1.58
CA GLY A 58 1.92 3.34 -1.69
C GLY A 58 1.78 3.90 -3.10
N VAL A 59 0.62 4.50 -3.38
CA VAL A 59 0.40 5.22 -4.65
C VAL A 59 1.56 6.18 -4.94
N HIS A 60 2.10 6.84 -3.90
CA HIS A 60 3.21 7.77 -4.01
C HIS A 60 4.54 7.08 -4.35
N GLY A 61 4.87 5.95 -3.73
CA GLY A 61 6.08 5.19 -4.07
C GLY A 61 6.08 4.70 -5.53
N HIS A 62 4.93 4.19 -6.03
CA HIS A 62 4.79 3.83 -7.45
C HIS A 62 4.88 5.03 -8.39
N LEU A 63 4.28 6.15 -8.02
CA LEU A 63 4.40 7.39 -8.77
C LEU A 63 5.86 7.82 -8.90
N ILE A 64 6.61 7.82 -7.78
CA ILE A 64 8.03 8.20 -7.74
C ILE A 64 8.85 7.29 -8.64
N VAL A 65 8.75 5.96 -8.46
CA VAL A 65 9.48 4.96 -9.27
C VAL A 65 9.22 5.18 -10.76
N CYS A 66 7.96 5.36 -11.16
CA CYS A 66 7.61 5.52 -12.56
C CYS A 66 7.96 6.88 -13.15
N GLN A 67 7.93 7.98 -12.38
CA GLN A 67 8.39 9.28 -12.86
C GLN A 67 9.91 9.29 -13.08
N ILE A 68 10.67 8.73 -12.13
CA ILE A 68 12.13 8.53 -12.30
C ILE A 68 12.39 7.68 -13.54
N ALA A 69 11.66 6.58 -13.72
CA ALA A 69 11.85 5.71 -14.87
C ALA A 69 11.54 6.42 -16.19
N GLN A 70 10.41 7.11 -16.26
CA GLN A 70 9.96 7.80 -17.47
C GLN A 70 10.93 8.90 -17.91
N GLY A 71 11.52 9.63 -16.96
CA GLY A 71 12.56 10.63 -17.23
C GLY A 71 13.88 10.06 -17.77
N ARG A 72 14.07 8.74 -17.71
CA ARG A 72 15.30 8.03 -18.10
C ARG A 72 15.11 7.11 -19.32
N LEU A 73 13.95 7.15 -19.95
CA LEU A 73 13.69 6.35 -21.15
C LEU A 73 14.51 6.86 -22.35
N SER A 74 15.01 5.91 -23.15
CA SER A 74 15.54 6.19 -24.47
C SER A 74 14.43 6.73 -25.38
N VAL A 75 14.79 7.36 -26.50
CA VAL A 75 13.80 7.87 -27.47
C VAL A 75 12.87 6.76 -27.96
N ALA A 76 13.40 5.57 -28.22
CA ALA A 76 12.62 4.43 -28.69
C ALA A 76 11.67 3.90 -27.59
N ALA A 77 12.17 3.73 -26.37
CA ALA A 77 11.35 3.30 -25.24
C ALA A 77 10.27 4.32 -24.87
N ALA A 78 10.59 5.62 -24.90
CA ALA A 78 9.62 6.69 -24.66
C ALA A 78 8.50 6.71 -25.71
N ALA A 79 8.83 6.46 -26.97
CA ALA A 79 7.84 6.34 -28.04
C ALA A 79 6.95 5.10 -27.86
N ALA A 80 7.53 3.95 -27.53
CA ALA A 80 6.79 2.71 -27.28
C ALA A 80 5.86 2.83 -26.07
N VAL A 81 6.36 3.34 -24.94
CA VAL A 81 5.56 3.62 -23.73
C VAL A 81 4.40 4.55 -24.05
N ARG A 82 4.65 5.65 -24.77
CA ARG A 82 3.58 6.57 -25.19
C ARG A 82 2.54 5.90 -26.10
N GLY A 83 2.98 5.01 -26.99
CA GLY A 83 2.08 4.27 -27.90
C GLY A 83 1.24 3.21 -27.19
N LEU A 84 1.75 2.61 -26.11
CA LEU A 84 1.05 1.61 -25.31
C LEU A 84 0.10 2.22 -24.27
N LEU A 85 0.37 3.43 -23.80
CA LEU A 85 -0.47 4.10 -22.82
C LEU A 85 -1.81 4.54 -23.43
N PRO A 86 -2.92 4.41 -22.68
CA PRO A 86 -4.20 4.93 -23.13
C PRO A 86 -4.19 6.46 -23.21
N SER A 87 -5.01 7.03 -24.10
CA SER A 87 -5.01 8.48 -24.36
C SER A 87 -5.27 9.34 -23.13
N TYR A 88 -6.09 8.87 -22.19
CA TYR A 88 -6.41 9.60 -20.95
C TYR A 88 -5.22 9.71 -20.00
N ALA A 89 -4.19 8.88 -20.14
CA ALA A 89 -2.95 9.01 -19.36
C ALA A 89 -2.10 10.20 -19.81
N GLY A 90 -2.41 10.84 -20.95
CA GLY A 90 -1.65 11.98 -21.47
C GLY A 90 -0.18 11.66 -21.75
N GLY A 91 0.16 10.38 -21.95
CA GLY A 91 1.53 9.91 -22.06
C GLY A 91 2.32 9.88 -20.75
N ASN A 92 1.67 10.05 -19.59
CA ASN A 92 2.27 9.95 -18.27
C ASN A 92 2.12 8.52 -17.72
N LEU A 93 3.23 7.76 -17.67
CA LEU A 93 3.25 6.38 -17.15
C LEU A 93 2.90 6.35 -15.66
N SER A 94 3.41 7.32 -14.87
CA SER A 94 3.23 7.31 -13.43
C SER A 94 1.76 7.37 -13.03
N SER A 95 0.93 8.05 -13.82
CA SER A 95 -0.53 8.16 -13.59
C SER A 95 -1.27 6.81 -13.55
N LEU A 96 -0.64 5.73 -14.03
CA LEU A 96 -1.20 4.38 -14.05
C LEU A 96 -0.32 3.34 -13.37
N CYS A 97 0.75 3.75 -12.66
CA CYS A 97 1.64 2.78 -12.03
C CYS A 97 1.07 2.12 -10.79
N SER A 98 0.00 2.64 -10.19
CA SER A 98 -0.77 1.96 -9.14
C SER A 98 -1.89 1.06 -9.69
N TRP A 99 -2.11 1.02 -11.01
CA TRP A 99 -3.24 0.31 -11.62
C TRP A 99 -3.29 -1.19 -11.27
N ALA A 100 -2.14 -1.84 -11.10
CA ALA A 100 -2.09 -3.27 -10.77
C ALA A 100 -2.74 -3.57 -9.41
N ASP A 101 -2.58 -2.67 -8.43
CA ASP A 101 -3.23 -2.75 -7.13
C ASP A 101 -4.75 -2.61 -7.23
N ASP A 102 -5.25 -1.73 -8.12
CA ASP A 102 -6.70 -1.53 -8.33
C ASP A 102 -7.37 -2.78 -8.91
N VAL A 103 -6.64 -3.57 -9.70
CA VAL A 103 -7.20 -4.72 -10.41
C VAL A 103 -6.97 -6.05 -9.70
N LYS A 104 -6.23 -6.13 -8.59
CA LYS A 104 -5.98 -7.41 -7.90
C LYS A 104 -7.23 -8.14 -7.43
N PHE A 105 -8.32 -7.42 -7.13
CA PHE A 105 -9.61 -8.02 -6.82
C PHE A 105 -10.42 -8.43 -8.06
N ARG A 106 -10.24 -7.71 -9.17
CA ARG A 106 -10.85 -8.05 -10.47
C ARG A 106 -10.13 -9.20 -11.15
N TYR A 107 -8.84 -9.31 -10.90
CA TYR A 107 -7.92 -10.34 -11.38
C TYR A 107 -7.28 -11.02 -10.16
N PRO A 108 -8.03 -11.87 -9.41
CA PRO A 108 -7.51 -12.50 -8.19
C PRO A 108 -6.20 -13.26 -8.39
N TRP A 109 -5.99 -13.77 -9.60
CA TRP A 109 -4.76 -14.43 -10.00
C TRP A 109 -3.51 -13.51 -9.94
N SER A 110 -3.68 -12.19 -9.97
CA SER A 110 -2.56 -11.24 -9.91
C SER A 110 -2.13 -10.92 -8.49
N ALA A 111 -2.95 -11.20 -7.46
CA ALA A 111 -2.62 -10.82 -6.08
C ALA A 111 -1.27 -11.39 -5.57
N PRO A 112 -0.94 -12.68 -5.78
CA PRO A 112 0.37 -13.22 -5.37
C PRO A 112 1.55 -12.68 -6.18
N LEU A 113 1.29 -11.96 -7.28
CA LEU A 113 2.34 -11.42 -8.14
C LEU A 113 2.97 -10.14 -7.58
N HIS A 114 2.43 -9.58 -6.49
CA HIS A 114 2.96 -8.37 -5.88
C HIS A 114 4.12 -8.63 -4.92
N TYR A 115 4.30 -9.87 -4.44
CA TYR A 115 5.27 -10.16 -3.38
C TYR A 115 5.99 -11.50 -3.58
N ILE A 116 6.93 -11.77 -2.68
CA ILE A 116 7.63 -13.04 -2.47
C ILE A 116 7.65 -13.33 -0.98
N ASP A 117 7.14 -14.51 -0.61
CA ASP A 117 7.25 -15.03 0.74
C ASP A 117 8.55 -15.82 0.91
N THR A 118 9.39 -15.39 1.85
CA THR A 118 10.64 -16.09 2.20
C THR A 118 10.54 -16.78 3.57
N PRO A 119 11.29 -17.87 3.83
CA PRO A 119 11.31 -18.51 5.13
C PRO A 119 11.78 -17.56 6.23
N ASP A 120 11.08 -17.60 7.36
CA ASP A 120 11.33 -16.75 8.52
C ASP A 120 12.80 -16.74 8.94
N ARG A 121 13.33 -15.53 9.14
CA ARG A 121 14.68 -15.27 9.67
C ARG A 121 15.83 -15.84 8.85
N LEU A 122 15.54 -16.38 7.66
CA LEU A 122 16.56 -16.93 6.78
C LEU A 122 17.32 -15.83 6.03
N CYS A 123 16.67 -14.67 5.84
CA CYS A 123 17.26 -13.47 5.25
C CYS A 123 17.95 -13.71 3.91
N ASN A 124 17.40 -14.62 3.10
CA ASN A 124 17.85 -14.89 1.75
C ASN A 124 16.66 -15.28 0.87
N TYR A 125 16.88 -15.13 -0.43
CA TYR A 125 15.91 -15.46 -1.45
C TYR A 125 16.52 -16.45 -2.44
N THR A 126 15.74 -17.47 -2.84
CA THR A 126 16.03 -18.28 -4.03
C THR A 126 14.76 -18.51 -4.84
N TYR A 127 14.83 -18.28 -6.15
CA TYR A 127 13.66 -18.37 -7.04
C TYR A 127 12.93 -19.71 -6.92
N ASP A 128 13.66 -20.83 -6.95
CA ASP A 128 13.08 -22.18 -6.91
C ASP A 128 12.32 -22.51 -5.63
N ARG A 129 12.74 -21.90 -4.51
CA ARG A 129 12.12 -22.11 -3.19
C ARG A 129 10.97 -21.14 -2.97
N ASP A 130 11.15 -19.87 -3.32
CA ASP A 130 10.31 -18.78 -2.83
C ASP A 130 9.35 -18.24 -3.89
N CYS A 131 9.67 -18.37 -5.18
CA CYS A 131 8.81 -17.83 -6.22
C CYS A 131 7.64 -18.76 -6.54
N ARG A 132 6.62 -18.74 -5.69
CA ARG A 132 5.37 -19.51 -5.81
C ARG A 132 4.25 -18.81 -5.05
N ASP A 133 3.01 -19.11 -5.42
CA ASP A 133 1.83 -18.67 -4.67
C ASP A 133 1.49 -19.63 -3.52
N GLU A 134 0.39 -19.35 -2.81
CA GLU A 134 -0.10 -20.14 -1.68
C GLU A 134 -0.44 -21.60 -2.05
N ASP A 135 -0.83 -21.85 -3.31
CA ASP A 135 -1.09 -23.19 -3.86
C ASP A 135 0.22 -23.91 -4.29
N GLY A 136 1.38 -23.26 -4.13
CA GLY A 136 2.68 -23.79 -4.48
C GLY A 136 3.00 -23.78 -5.97
N ILE A 137 2.23 -23.04 -6.79
CA ILE A 137 2.47 -22.95 -8.22
C ILE A 137 3.69 -22.05 -8.47
N LYS A 138 4.75 -22.67 -8.98
CA LYS A 138 6.02 -21.99 -9.29
C LYS A 138 5.84 -20.83 -10.28
N GLY A 139 6.62 -19.78 -10.09
CA GLY A 139 6.66 -18.58 -10.93
C GLY A 139 5.56 -17.55 -10.63
N ARG A 140 4.67 -17.82 -9.68
CA ARG A 140 3.60 -16.90 -9.27
C ARG A 140 4.03 -16.07 -8.08
N CYS A 141 5.00 -15.20 -8.33
CA CYS A 141 5.55 -14.21 -7.38
C CYS A 141 5.99 -12.96 -8.17
N VAL A 142 6.39 -11.88 -7.50
CA VAL A 142 6.82 -10.65 -8.18
C VAL A 142 8.02 -10.84 -9.13
N ALA A 143 9.01 -11.67 -8.77
CA ALA A 143 10.14 -11.94 -9.67
C ALA A 143 9.71 -12.69 -10.95
N GLY A 144 8.81 -13.67 -10.81
CA GLY A 144 8.22 -14.38 -11.93
C GLY A 144 7.33 -13.48 -12.80
N ALA A 145 6.58 -12.57 -12.18
CA ALA A 145 5.75 -11.59 -12.87
C ALA A 145 6.60 -10.62 -13.70
N ILE A 146 7.67 -10.05 -13.13
CA ILE A 146 8.61 -9.19 -13.86
C ILE A 146 9.18 -9.92 -15.06
N THR A 147 9.61 -11.18 -14.89
CA THR A 147 10.11 -12.00 -15.99
C THR A 147 9.05 -12.20 -17.08
N ASN A 148 7.84 -12.58 -16.69
CA ASN A 148 6.72 -12.82 -17.61
C ASN A 148 6.35 -11.57 -18.42
N TYR A 149 6.09 -10.44 -17.76
CA TYR A 149 5.67 -9.21 -18.45
C TYR A 149 6.80 -8.58 -19.26
N THR A 150 8.06 -8.76 -18.84
CA THR A 150 9.22 -8.45 -19.70
C THR A 150 9.19 -9.28 -20.99
N SER A 151 8.97 -10.59 -20.90
CA SER A 151 8.86 -11.47 -22.09
C SER A 151 7.68 -11.12 -22.98
N GLN A 152 6.54 -10.71 -22.43
CA GLN A 152 5.40 -10.25 -23.23
C GLN A 152 5.72 -8.97 -23.99
N LEU A 153 6.34 -7.98 -23.35
CA LEU A 153 6.69 -6.71 -23.99
C LEU A 153 7.77 -6.85 -25.07
N LEU A 154 8.64 -7.87 -24.99
CA LEU A 154 9.57 -8.21 -26.08
C LEU A 154 8.86 -8.63 -27.39
N THR A 155 7.56 -8.91 -27.35
CA THR A 155 6.75 -9.17 -28.57
C THR A 155 6.23 -7.90 -29.24
N TYR A 156 6.53 -6.72 -28.70
CA TYR A 156 6.17 -5.44 -29.29
C TYR A 156 6.94 -5.19 -30.60
N ASP A 157 6.24 -5.01 -31.70
CA ASP A 157 6.82 -4.82 -33.04
C ASP A 157 6.65 -3.39 -33.60
N GLY A 158 6.19 -2.45 -32.77
CA GLY A 158 5.92 -1.07 -33.18
C GLY A 158 4.55 -0.86 -33.84
N THR A 159 3.76 -1.91 -34.01
CA THR A 159 2.40 -1.84 -34.56
C THR A 159 1.35 -2.30 -33.53
N SER A 160 0.06 -2.19 -33.89
CA SER A 160 -1.14 -2.46 -33.05
C SER A 160 -0.99 -3.69 -32.13
N PRO A 161 -1.68 -3.77 -30.97
CA PRO A 161 -1.38 -4.74 -29.92
C PRO A 161 -1.25 -6.18 -30.44
N SER A 162 -0.19 -6.86 -30.01
CA SER A 162 0.00 -8.32 -30.20
C SER A 162 -1.33 -9.06 -30.02
N THR A 163 -1.69 -9.93 -30.97
CA THR A 163 -2.94 -10.71 -30.90
C THR A 163 -2.97 -11.68 -29.72
N GLN A 164 -1.83 -11.91 -29.06
CA GLN A 164 -1.69 -12.87 -27.97
C GLN A 164 -1.75 -12.22 -26.58
N TYR A 165 -1.21 -11.01 -26.42
CA TYR A 165 -1.09 -10.34 -25.11
C TYR A 165 -1.57 -8.89 -25.16
N ASN A 166 -2.23 -8.46 -24.08
CA ASN A 166 -2.50 -7.05 -23.88
C ASN A 166 -1.22 -6.33 -23.40
N LEU A 167 -0.49 -5.74 -24.34
CA LEU A 167 0.81 -5.11 -24.04
C LEU A 167 0.69 -3.83 -23.19
N THR A 168 -0.47 -3.16 -23.18
CA THR A 168 -0.73 -2.08 -22.22
C THR A 168 -0.76 -2.64 -20.80
N GLN A 169 -1.48 -3.74 -20.56
CA GLN A 169 -1.46 -4.39 -19.24
C GLN A 169 -0.07 -4.89 -18.88
N ALA A 170 0.68 -5.46 -19.84
CA ALA A 170 2.05 -5.90 -19.59
C ALA A 170 2.97 -4.75 -19.16
N LEU A 171 2.84 -3.57 -19.79
CA LEU A 171 3.57 -2.37 -19.40
C LEU A 171 3.20 -1.92 -17.97
N LEU A 172 1.91 -1.85 -17.65
CA LEU A 172 1.45 -1.40 -16.33
C LEU A 172 1.85 -2.38 -15.22
N PHE A 173 1.68 -3.68 -15.45
CA PHE A 173 2.13 -4.71 -14.52
C PHE A 173 3.65 -4.68 -14.32
N LEU A 174 4.44 -4.64 -15.40
CA LEU A 174 5.90 -4.57 -15.27
C LEU A 174 6.35 -3.33 -14.49
N SER A 175 5.72 -2.18 -14.77
CA SER A 175 6.08 -0.91 -14.11
C SER A 175 5.75 -0.93 -12.63
N HIS A 176 4.59 -1.47 -12.27
CA HIS A 176 4.18 -1.66 -10.88
C HIS A 176 5.10 -2.64 -10.15
N PHE A 177 5.23 -3.87 -10.67
CA PHE A 177 6.01 -4.94 -10.03
C PHE A 177 7.50 -4.62 -9.89
N MET A 178 8.06 -3.79 -10.79
CA MET A 178 9.42 -3.28 -10.60
C MET A 178 9.52 -2.36 -9.39
N GLY A 179 8.47 -1.62 -9.04
CA GLY A 179 8.35 -0.95 -7.76
C GLY A 179 8.29 -1.94 -6.61
N ASP A 180 7.30 -2.86 -6.62
CA ASP A 180 7.05 -3.85 -5.56
C ASP A 180 8.31 -4.62 -5.17
N ILE A 181 9.03 -5.17 -6.15
CA ILE A 181 10.21 -5.98 -5.84
C ILE A 181 11.31 -5.18 -5.16
N HIS A 182 11.27 -3.84 -5.22
CA HIS A 182 12.20 -2.96 -4.51
C HIS A 182 11.72 -2.55 -3.12
N GLN A 183 10.44 -2.73 -2.78
CA GLN A 183 9.93 -2.58 -1.42
C GLN A 183 10.51 -3.73 -0.57
N PRO A 184 11.31 -3.46 0.48
CA PRO A 184 11.92 -4.53 1.27
C PRO A 184 10.94 -5.58 1.80
N LEU A 185 9.81 -5.16 2.36
CA LEU A 185 8.81 -6.04 2.96
C LEU A 185 7.91 -6.77 1.95
N HIS A 186 8.01 -6.44 0.65
CA HIS A 186 7.45 -7.27 -0.43
C HIS A 186 8.24 -8.55 -0.68
N VAL A 187 9.47 -8.61 -0.16
CA VAL A 187 10.28 -9.82 -0.12
C VAL A 187 10.59 -10.09 1.34
N GLY A 188 9.53 -10.38 2.11
CA GLY A 188 9.53 -10.51 3.56
C GLY A 188 9.33 -11.95 4.03
N PHE A 189 9.00 -12.10 5.31
CA PHE A 189 8.76 -13.41 5.92
C PHE A 189 7.33 -13.89 5.71
N THR A 190 7.20 -15.20 5.49
CA THR A 190 5.89 -15.83 5.28
C THR A 190 4.99 -15.72 6.50
N SER A 191 5.52 -15.95 7.72
CA SER A 191 4.66 -16.04 8.91
C SER A 191 4.01 -14.72 9.31
N ASP A 192 4.66 -13.59 9.01
CA ASP A 192 4.17 -12.25 9.28
C ASP A 192 3.55 -11.54 8.07
N LYS A 193 3.42 -12.27 6.95
CA LYS A 193 2.92 -11.76 5.67
C LYS A 193 3.65 -10.49 5.23
N GLY A 194 4.98 -10.51 5.28
CA GLY A 194 5.81 -9.34 4.99
C GLY A 194 5.59 -8.19 5.99
N GLY A 195 5.34 -8.49 7.27
CA GLY A 195 5.09 -7.49 8.31
C GLY A 195 3.66 -6.94 8.34
N ASN A 196 2.72 -7.49 7.55
CA ASN A 196 1.30 -7.11 7.62
C ASN A 196 0.62 -7.58 8.90
N THR A 197 1.21 -8.53 9.64
CA THR A 197 0.69 -8.98 10.93
C THR A 197 1.54 -8.54 12.11
N ILE A 198 2.37 -7.50 11.93
CA ILE A 198 3.13 -6.86 13.02
C ILE A 198 2.48 -5.51 13.27
N ASP A 199 1.63 -5.42 14.29
CA ASP A 199 1.01 -4.15 14.67
C ASP A 199 2.08 -3.23 15.28
N VAL A 200 2.08 -1.96 14.88
CA VAL A 200 2.97 -0.92 15.40
C VAL A 200 2.24 0.41 15.50
N HIS A 201 2.89 1.41 16.07
CA HIS A 201 2.47 2.80 15.99
C HIS A 201 3.48 3.56 15.13
N TRP A 202 3.01 4.22 14.07
CA TRP A 202 3.78 5.25 13.38
C TRP A 202 3.48 6.58 14.06
N TYR A 203 4.43 7.09 14.84
CA TYR A 203 4.19 8.18 15.78
C TYR A 203 2.95 7.90 16.64
N THR A 204 1.90 8.71 16.49
CA THR A 204 0.67 8.63 17.27
C THR A 204 -0.41 7.73 16.66
N ARG A 205 -0.18 7.15 15.47
CA ARG A 205 -1.18 6.40 14.71
C ARG A 205 -0.87 4.92 14.70
N LYS A 206 -1.85 4.08 15.05
CA LYS A 206 -1.74 2.63 14.89
C LYS A 206 -1.72 2.27 13.39
N THR A 207 -0.80 1.38 13.01
CA THR A 207 -0.64 0.83 11.66
C THR A 207 0.04 -0.54 11.75
N VAL A 208 0.42 -1.13 10.61
CA VAL A 208 1.23 -2.36 10.55
C VAL A 208 2.59 -2.06 9.94
N LEU A 209 3.61 -2.85 10.28
CA LEU A 209 4.98 -2.61 9.83
C LEU A 209 5.10 -2.54 8.29
N HIS A 210 4.32 -3.35 7.56
CA HIS A 210 4.28 -3.30 6.10
C HIS A 210 3.91 -1.90 5.57
N HIS A 211 2.81 -1.35 6.06
CA HIS A 211 2.30 -0.03 5.67
C HIS A 211 3.23 1.12 6.08
N VAL A 212 4.05 0.94 7.12
CA VAL A 212 5.10 1.92 7.46
C VAL A 212 6.10 2.07 6.31
N TRP A 213 6.45 0.96 5.67
CA TRP A 213 7.38 0.94 4.53
C TRP A 213 6.72 1.31 3.21
N ASP A 214 5.46 0.93 2.98
CA ASP A 214 4.75 1.28 1.74
C ASP A 214 4.45 2.77 1.63
N ASP A 215 3.97 3.37 2.73
CA ASP A 215 3.38 4.71 2.72
C ASP A 215 4.04 5.62 3.75
N ASN A 216 4.04 5.24 5.04
CA ASN A 216 4.21 6.24 6.10
C ASN A 216 5.59 6.92 6.12
N ILE A 217 6.67 6.20 5.83
CA ILE A 217 8.01 6.82 5.70
C ILE A 217 8.03 7.82 4.53
N ILE A 218 7.37 7.49 3.41
CA ILE A 218 7.33 8.35 2.22
C ILE A 218 6.48 9.60 2.52
N GLU A 219 5.25 9.41 3.01
CA GLU A 219 4.33 10.51 3.35
C GLU A 219 4.94 11.46 4.39
N THR A 220 5.60 10.92 5.43
CA THR A 220 6.28 11.74 6.44
C THR A 220 7.41 12.55 5.82
N ALA A 221 8.18 11.97 4.89
CA ALA A 221 9.24 12.69 4.20
C ALA A 221 8.71 13.76 3.24
N GLU A 222 7.57 13.51 2.59
CA GLU A 222 6.90 14.52 1.77
C GLU A 222 6.45 15.71 2.61
N ASP A 223 5.76 15.45 3.71
CA ASP A 223 5.27 16.47 4.64
C ASP A 223 6.43 17.29 5.27
N ASP A 224 7.51 16.63 5.66
CA ASP A 224 8.64 17.27 6.34
C ASP A 224 9.60 18.02 5.39
N TYR A 225 9.74 17.56 4.14
CA TYR A 225 10.82 18.01 3.24
C TYR A 225 10.42 18.44 1.83
N TYR A 226 9.30 17.97 1.26
CA TYR A 226 9.05 18.05 -0.19
C TYR A 226 7.70 18.66 -0.62
N GLY A 227 6.95 19.25 0.31
CA GLY A 227 5.70 19.93 0.01
C GLY A 227 4.59 18.98 -0.47
N GLU A 228 3.50 19.53 -1.02
CA GLU A 228 2.36 18.70 -1.45
C GLU A 228 2.68 17.88 -2.72
N GLY A 229 2.72 16.56 -2.57
CA GLY A 229 2.85 15.58 -3.65
C GLY A 229 4.30 15.15 -3.94
N VAL A 230 4.47 14.26 -4.92
CA VAL A 230 5.76 13.56 -5.14
C VAL A 230 6.82 14.34 -5.93
N ALA A 231 6.50 15.51 -6.48
CA ALA A 231 7.32 16.15 -7.52
C ALA A 231 8.71 16.56 -7.00
N GLU A 232 8.78 17.28 -5.89
CA GLU A 232 10.06 17.70 -5.31
C GLU A 232 10.86 16.50 -4.80
N PHE A 233 10.18 15.45 -4.34
CA PHE A 233 10.82 14.21 -3.92
C PHE A 233 11.46 13.48 -5.12
N VAL A 234 10.74 13.38 -6.24
CA VAL A 234 11.29 12.85 -7.52
C VAL A 234 12.50 13.66 -7.97
N ASP A 235 12.43 14.99 -7.89
CA ASP A 235 13.55 15.85 -8.26
C ASP A 235 14.77 15.63 -7.36
N ALA A 236 14.58 15.53 -6.04
CA ALA A 236 15.65 15.25 -5.09
C ALA A 236 16.31 13.89 -5.35
N LEU A 237 15.52 12.83 -5.59
CA LEU A 237 16.07 11.52 -5.94
C LEU A 237 16.79 11.54 -7.30
N THR A 238 16.27 12.28 -8.28
CA THR A 238 16.90 12.44 -9.60
C THR A 238 18.24 13.20 -9.50
N GLN A 239 18.32 14.20 -8.64
CA GLN A 239 19.58 14.89 -8.32
C GLN A 239 20.57 13.93 -7.66
N ASN A 240 20.15 13.09 -6.72
CA ASN A 240 21.03 12.08 -6.11
C ASN A 240 21.50 11.03 -7.13
N ILE A 241 20.61 10.56 -8.02
CA ILE A 241 20.94 9.64 -9.11
C ILE A 241 22.04 10.22 -10.03
N THR A 242 21.95 11.51 -10.35
CA THR A 242 22.93 12.19 -11.22
C THR A 242 24.17 12.72 -10.49
N GLY A 243 24.07 12.90 -9.17
CA GLY A 243 25.12 13.37 -8.28
C GLY A 243 25.72 12.25 -7.43
N GLU A 244 25.29 12.16 -6.16
CA GLU A 244 25.85 11.27 -5.14
C GLU A 244 25.96 9.80 -5.59
N TRP A 245 24.93 9.29 -6.26
CA TRP A 245 24.85 7.89 -6.67
C TRP A 245 25.28 7.65 -8.11
N SER A 246 25.78 8.67 -8.82
CA SER A 246 26.18 8.57 -10.23
C SER A 246 27.13 7.40 -10.53
N GLN A 247 28.06 7.09 -9.62
CA GLN A 247 29.00 5.98 -9.76
C GLN A 247 28.37 4.59 -9.51
N ARG A 248 27.23 4.54 -8.81
CA ARG A 248 26.49 3.29 -8.51
C ARG A 248 25.48 2.95 -9.61
N VAL A 249 24.92 3.96 -10.26
CA VAL A 249 23.88 3.84 -11.30
C VAL A 249 24.24 2.84 -12.42
N PRO A 250 25.45 2.85 -13.01
CA PRO A 250 25.81 1.85 -14.02
C PRO A 250 25.68 0.40 -13.51
N GLY A 251 25.98 0.16 -12.24
CA GLY A 251 25.79 -1.14 -11.59
C GLY A 251 24.32 -1.50 -11.35
N TRP A 252 23.46 -0.50 -11.13
CA TRP A 252 22.01 -0.73 -11.00
C TRP A 252 21.36 -1.02 -12.35
N GLU A 253 21.79 -0.32 -13.40
CA GLU A 253 21.29 -0.49 -14.77
C GLU A 253 21.76 -1.80 -15.38
N GLN A 254 22.94 -2.31 -14.98
CA GLN A 254 23.49 -3.55 -15.49
C GLN A 254 22.68 -4.76 -15.04
N CYS A 255 22.37 -5.61 -16.00
CA CYS A 255 21.88 -6.96 -15.81
C CYS A 255 22.80 -7.91 -16.58
N SER A 256 22.87 -9.19 -16.19
CA SER A 256 23.74 -10.20 -16.81
C SER A 256 23.64 -10.17 -18.33
N LYS A 257 24.74 -10.43 -19.06
CA LYS A 257 24.88 -10.15 -20.52
C LYS A 257 23.77 -10.73 -21.44
N ASN A 258 22.96 -11.67 -20.97
CA ASN A 258 21.89 -12.31 -21.74
C ASN A 258 20.49 -12.10 -21.13
N GLN A 259 20.33 -11.24 -20.12
CA GLN A 259 19.06 -11.02 -19.42
C GLN A 259 18.55 -9.60 -19.67
N THR A 260 17.26 -9.49 -19.98
CA THR A 260 16.55 -8.21 -20.15
C THR A 260 16.21 -7.57 -18.80
N THR A 261 16.04 -8.38 -17.76
CA THR A 261 15.73 -7.97 -16.38
C THR A 261 16.36 -8.96 -15.39
N CYS A 262 16.69 -8.50 -14.18
CA CYS A 262 17.40 -9.26 -13.14
C CYS A 262 16.61 -9.30 -11.80
N PRO A 263 15.34 -9.74 -11.80
CA PRO A 263 14.49 -9.67 -10.61
C PRO A 263 15.05 -10.40 -9.39
N ASP A 264 15.79 -11.49 -9.59
CA ASP A 264 16.39 -12.24 -8.48
C ASP A 264 17.42 -11.43 -7.68
N THR A 265 18.18 -10.56 -8.37
CA THR A 265 19.09 -9.63 -7.70
C THR A 265 18.29 -8.63 -6.88
N TYR A 266 17.19 -8.11 -7.43
CA TYR A 266 16.38 -7.09 -6.76
C TYR A 266 15.69 -7.66 -5.53
N ALA A 267 15.16 -8.88 -5.62
CA ALA A 267 14.56 -9.60 -4.51
C ALA A 267 15.59 -9.92 -3.42
N THR A 268 16.79 -10.36 -3.78
CA THR A 268 17.88 -10.62 -2.82
C THR A 268 18.25 -9.36 -2.04
N GLU A 269 18.33 -8.21 -2.70
CA GLU A 269 18.57 -6.93 -2.05
C GLU A 269 17.39 -6.52 -1.12
N SER A 270 16.15 -6.77 -1.54
CA SER A 270 14.96 -6.45 -0.73
C SER A 270 14.88 -7.28 0.56
N ILE A 271 15.07 -8.60 0.51
CA ILE A 271 15.09 -9.42 1.73
C ILE A 271 16.26 -9.07 2.66
N THR A 272 17.41 -8.70 2.08
CA THR A 272 18.55 -8.20 2.88
C THR A 272 18.16 -6.90 3.58
N ALA A 273 17.55 -5.95 2.87
CA ALA A 273 17.08 -4.70 3.45
C ALA A 273 15.97 -4.91 4.48
N ALA A 274 15.07 -5.88 4.26
CA ALA A 274 14.01 -6.22 5.20
C ALA A 274 14.60 -6.68 6.54
N CYS A 275 15.58 -7.59 6.50
CA CYS A 275 16.24 -8.06 7.71
C CYS A 275 17.12 -7.01 8.39
N ASP A 276 17.92 -6.27 7.62
CA ASP A 276 18.89 -5.33 8.17
C ASP A 276 18.25 -4.02 8.67
N TRP A 277 17.06 -3.67 8.16
CA TRP A 277 16.45 -2.37 8.42
C TRP A 277 14.98 -2.43 8.82
N ALA A 278 14.14 -3.19 8.12
CA ALA A 278 12.69 -3.20 8.33
C ALA A 278 12.30 -3.90 9.64
N TYR A 279 12.63 -5.19 9.74
CA TYR A 279 12.36 -6.00 10.92
C TYR A 279 13.28 -5.67 12.10
N LYS A 280 14.44 -5.06 11.83
CA LYS A 280 15.46 -4.82 12.84
C LYS A 280 14.97 -3.84 13.90
N ASP A 281 15.07 -4.28 15.15
CA ASP A 281 14.67 -3.55 16.36
C ASP A 281 13.16 -3.25 16.43
N VAL A 282 12.33 -4.00 15.69
CA VAL A 282 10.86 -3.89 15.73
C VAL A 282 10.26 -5.14 16.37
N THR A 283 9.34 -4.92 17.30
CA THR A 283 8.45 -5.94 17.87
C THR A 283 6.99 -5.49 17.77
N GLU A 284 6.06 -6.41 18.03
CA GLU A 284 4.64 -6.06 18.19
C GLU A 284 4.45 -4.86 19.13
N ASP A 285 3.53 -3.97 18.76
CA ASP A 285 3.17 -2.72 19.44
C ASP A 285 4.31 -1.69 19.58
N SER A 286 5.43 -1.84 18.86
CA SER A 286 6.51 -0.84 18.85
C SER A 286 6.00 0.53 18.42
N VAL A 287 6.54 1.59 19.02
CA VAL A 287 6.31 2.97 18.58
C VAL A 287 7.51 3.40 17.73
N LEU A 288 7.27 3.59 16.43
CA LEU A 288 8.26 3.97 15.44
C LEU A 288 8.14 5.48 15.18
N GLU A 289 9.19 6.22 15.51
CA GLU A 289 9.23 7.69 15.43
C GLU A 289 10.54 8.14 14.75
N ASP A 290 11.02 9.35 15.05
CA ASP A 290 12.17 10.02 14.41
C ASP A 290 13.41 9.12 14.27
N ALA A 291 13.75 8.33 15.29
CA ALA A 291 14.92 7.47 15.24
C ALA A 291 14.78 6.36 14.18
N TYR A 292 13.58 5.79 14.04
CA TYR A 292 13.30 4.80 13.01
C TYR A 292 13.20 5.48 11.64
N PHE A 293 12.45 6.57 11.55
CA PHE A 293 12.30 7.36 10.32
C PHE A 293 13.64 7.80 9.74
N ALA A 294 14.44 8.55 10.50
CA ALA A 294 15.70 9.13 10.02
C ALA A 294 16.73 8.07 9.60
N SER A 295 16.70 6.89 10.24
CA SER A 295 17.63 5.80 9.90
C SER A 295 17.17 4.96 8.71
N ARG A 296 15.85 4.86 8.44
CA ARG A 296 15.29 4.03 7.35
C ARG A 296 14.97 4.83 6.09
N LEU A 297 14.73 6.14 6.19
CA LEU A 297 14.48 7.00 5.03
C LEU A 297 15.58 6.90 3.95
N PRO A 298 16.89 6.88 4.27
CA PRO A 298 17.94 6.68 3.26
C PRO A 298 17.81 5.34 2.51
N VAL A 299 17.32 4.29 3.16
CA VAL A 299 17.08 2.98 2.54
C VAL A 299 15.89 3.06 1.60
N VAL A 300 14.78 3.67 2.03
CA VAL A 300 13.59 3.90 1.18
C VAL A 300 13.98 4.72 -0.06
N ASN A 301 14.68 5.83 0.12
CA ASN A 301 15.17 6.68 -0.98
C ASN A 301 16.02 5.88 -1.99
N LEU A 302 16.92 5.04 -1.49
CA LEU A 302 17.75 4.19 -2.32
C LEU A 302 16.91 3.16 -3.11
N ARG A 303 15.92 2.52 -2.47
CA ARG A 303 15.07 1.52 -3.13
C ARG A 303 14.15 2.12 -4.19
N LEU A 304 13.55 3.29 -3.92
CA LEU A 304 12.76 4.04 -4.89
C LEU A 304 13.60 4.43 -6.13
N ALA A 305 14.82 4.95 -5.89
CA ALA A 305 15.74 5.30 -6.96
C ALA A 305 16.20 4.09 -7.78
N GLN A 306 16.55 2.99 -7.11
CA GLN A 306 16.91 1.73 -7.77
C GLN A 306 15.76 1.19 -8.62
N GLY A 307 14.53 1.20 -8.09
CA GLY A 307 13.33 0.78 -8.83
C GLY A 307 13.13 1.59 -10.10
N GLY A 308 13.20 2.93 -10.02
CA GLY A 308 13.05 3.79 -11.19
C GLY A 308 14.16 3.63 -12.23
N VAL A 309 15.42 3.55 -11.78
CA VAL A 309 16.58 3.33 -12.66
C VAL A 309 16.50 1.98 -13.36
N ARG A 310 16.14 0.91 -12.64
CA ARG A 310 16.02 -0.45 -13.20
C ARG A 310 14.82 -0.59 -14.11
N LEU A 311 13.68 0.02 -13.78
CA LEU A 311 12.52 0.05 -14.67
C LEU A 311 12.89 0.70 -16.01
N ALA A 312 13.54 1.87 -15.98
CA ALA A 312 14.00 2.53 -17.20
C ALA A 312 15.00 1.67 -17.98
N ALA A 313 16.00 1.10 -17.31
CA ALA A 313 16.99 0.25 -17.96
C ALA A 313 16.36 -1.00 -18.60
N THR A 314 15.38 -1.63 -17.94
CA THR A 314 14.64 -2.77 -18.48
C THR A 314 13.79 -2.37 -19.68
N LEU A 315 13.00 -1.29 -19.60
CA LEU A 315 12.20 -0.80 -20.74
C LEU A 315 13.09 -0.37 -21.91
N ASN A 316 14.25 0.23 -21.64
CA ASN A 316 15.23 0.59 -22.65
C ASN A 316 15.82 -0.63 -23.37
N ARG A 317 16.02 -1.76 -22.68
CA ARG A 317 16.46 -3.02 -23.30
C ARG A 317 15.34 -3.72 -24.08
N ILE A 318 14.09 -3.57 -23.64
CA ILE A 318 12.92 -4.16 -24.30
C ILE A 318 12.65 -3.46 -25.65
N PHE A 319 12.72 -2.12 -25.66
CA PHE A 319 12.34 -1.29 -26.81
C PHE A 319 13.56 -0.68 -27.53
N SER A 320 14.73 -1.31 -27.42
CA SER A 320 15.96 -0.89 -28.11
C SER A 320 15.92 -1.14 -29.60
#